data_AF-A0A7K1DH91-F1
#
_entry.id   AF-A0A7K1DH91-F1
#
_cell.length_a   1.000
_cell.length_b   1.000
_cell.length_c   1.000
_cell.angle_alpha   90.00
_cell.angle_beta   90.00
_cell.angle_gamma   90.00
#
_symmetry.space_group_name_H-M   'P 1'
#
loop_
_entity.id
_entity.type
_entity.pdbx_description
1 polymer ?
#
loop_
_entity_poly.entity_id
_entity_poly.type
_entity_poly.pdbx_seq_one_letter_code
_entity_poly.pdbx_strand_id
1 'polypeptide(L)'
;SNGMRTDFLDVYLSANCEIFISTVLGIDSIPEIFRVPRVLTNYIPIANFGKYGPQDLIIPKQYWIENENRYMPFSEIVASKNALGSCTSSYEYQRAGLKLVENTPDEITLATQELLARKNGTWQVTVEAKTLQDKFWSLYDQLSPPGIKSRVDDHKPIIGTEFLRANPHWTA
;
A
#
# COMPACT_ATOMS: atom_id res chain seq x y z
N SER A 1 12.91 -3.34 -31.90
CA SER A 1 13.50 -2.83 -30.65
C SER A 1 14.79 -2.08 -31.00
N ASN A 2 15.21 -1.10 -30.20
CA ASN A 2 16.43 -0.30 -30.44
C ASN A 2 17.69 -0.87 -29.75
N GLY A 3 17.67 -2.14 -29.34
CA GLY A 3 18.78 -2.83 -28.67
C GLY A 3 19.00 -2.49 -27.19
N MET A 4 18.30 -1.49 -26.63
CA MET A 4 18.49 -1.07 -25.24
C MET A 4 17.73 -1.92 -24.21
N ARG A 5 16.77 -2.74 -24.67
CA ARG A 5 16.02 -3.67 -23.82
C ARG A 5 16.61 -5.06 -23.94
N THR A 6 17.00 -5.65 -22.81
CA THR A 6 17.46 -7.04 -22.71
C THR A 6 16.88 -7.69 -21.46
N ASP A 7 16.66 -9.00 -21.50
CA ASP A 7 16.14 -9.75 -20.35
C ASP A 7 17.05 -9.61 -19.11
N PHE A 8 18.37 -9.48 -19.33
CA PHE A 8 19.33 -9.20 -18.28
C PHE A 8 19.08 -7.83 -17.63
N LEU A 9 18.84 -6.78 -18.42
CA LEU A 9 18.59 -5.44 -17.89
C LEU A 9 17.24 -5.32 -17.18
N ASP A 10 16.22 -6.06 -17.62
CA ASP A 10 14.91 -6.11 -16.95
C ASP A 10 15.05 -6.59 -15.48
N VAL A 11 15.98 -7.52 -15.21
CA VAL A 11 16.32 -7.98 -13.84
C VAL A 11 17.33 -7.04 -13.16
N TYR A 12 18.42 -6.70 -13.85
CA TYR A 12 19.54 -5.96 -13.27
C TYR A 12 19.10 -4.59 -12.74
N LEU A 13 18.29 -3.84 -13.51
CA LEU A 13 17.83 -2.52 -13.10
C LEU A 13 16.93 -2.60 -11.87
N SER A 14 16.02 -3.57 -11.83
CA SER A 14 15.12 -3.80 -10.69
C SER A 14 15.89 -4.16 -9.40
N ALA A 15 16.97 -4.93 -9.54
CA ALA A 15 17.81 -5.36 -8.41
C ALA A 15 18.80 -4.29 -7.90
N ASN A 16 19.13 -3.27 -8.72
CA ASN A 16 20.18 -2.29 -8.41
C ASN A 16 19.67 -0.84 -8.35
N CYS A 17 18.37 -0.63 -8.47
CA CYS A 17 17.77 0.69 -8.30
C CYS A 17 17.81 1.14 -6.83
N GLU A 18 17.69 2.46 -6.62
CA GLU A 18 17.70 3.03 -5.27
C GLU A 18 16.42 2.71 -4.49
N ILE A 19 15.29 2.76 -5.18
CA ILE A 19 13.95 2.35 -4.74
C ILE A 19 13.20 1.80 -5.97
N PHE A 20 12.21 0.96 -5.74
CA PHE A 20 11.36 0.42 -6.79
C PHE A 20 9.89 0.86 -6.61
N ILE A 21 9.27 1.40 -7.66
CA ILE A 21 7.87 1.86 -7.61
C ILE A 21 7.04 0.92 -8.47
N SER A 22 5.95 0.39 -7.91
CA SER A 22 5.10 -0.55 -8.63
C SER A 22 3.65 -0.53 -8.15
N THR A 23 2.83 -1.36 -8.78
CA THR A 23 1.43 -1.62 -8.42
C THR A 23 1.18 -3.08 -8.06
N VAL A 24 2.19 -3.77 -7.48
CA VAL A 24 2.04 -5.12 -6.92
C VAL A 24 1.83 -6.22 -7.97
N LEU A 25 2.88 -6.54 -8.71
CA LEU A 25 2.89 -7.55 -9.76
C LEU A 25 4.05 -8.52 -9.54
N GLY A 26 4.13 -9.58 -10.37
CA GLY A 26 5.18 -10.59 -10.25
C GLY A 26 6.62 -10.03 -10.33
N ILE A 27 6.81 -8.88 -10.99
CA ILE A 27 8.14 -8.24 -11.06
C ILE A 27 8.65 -7.75 -9.71
N ASP A 28 7.76 -7.52 -8.73
CA ASP A 28 8.13 -7.06 -7.38
C ASP A 28 8.97 -8.07 -6.60
N SER A 29 8.95 -9.34 -7.01
CA SER A 29 9.80 -10.37 -6.40
C SER A 29 11.29 -10.11 -6.61
N ILE A 30 11.68 -9.42 -7.69
CA ILE A 30 13.10 -9.09 -7.93
C ILE A 30 13.61 -8.08 -6.90
N PRO A 31 13.07 -6.84 -6.80
CA PRO A 31 13.52 -5.89 -5.79
C PRO A 31 13.37 -6.45 -4.36
N GLU A 32 12.36 -7.29 -4.10
CA GLU A 32 12.19 -7.95 -2.80
C GLU A 32 13.36 -8.86 -2.42
N ILE A 33 13.76 -9.78 -3.31
CA ILE A 33 14.86 -10.73 -3.05
C ILE A 33 16.19 -10.00 -2.85
N PHE A 34 16.38 -8.88 -3.57
CA PHE A 34 17.57 -8.03 -3.44
C PHE A 34 17.46 -6.99 -2.32
N ARG A 35 16.36 -6.99 -1.54
CA ARG A 35 16.10 -6.04 -0.43
C ARG A 35 16.17 -4.57 -0.85
N VAL A 36 15.67 -4.29 -2.06
CA VAL A 36 15.46 -2.92 -2.52
C VAL A 36 14.13 -2.41 -1.93
N PRO A 37 14.12 -1.26 -1.23
CA PRO A 37 12.89 -0.66 -0.70
C PRO A 37 11.88 -0.34 -1.80
N ARG A 38 10.59 -0.56 -1.56
CA ARG A 38 9.54 -0.39 -2.56
C ARG A 38 8.46 0.60 -2.16
N VAL A 39 7.97 1.36 -3.14
CA VAL A 39 6.69 2.07 -3.06
C VAL A 39 5.64 1.26 -3.80
N LEU A 40 4.72 0.66 -3.07
CA LEU A 40 3.63 -0.14 -3.61
C LEU A 40 2.37 0.71 -3.69
N THR A 41 2.14 1.24 -4.88
CA THR A 41 1.01 2.13 -5.19
C THR A 41 -0.22 1.34 -5.60
N ASN A 42 -1.38 1.97 -5.50
CA ASN A 42 -2.64 1.39 -5.96
C ASN A 42 -2.92 0.01 -5.35
N TYR A 43 -2.43 -0.23 -4.13
CA TYR A 43 -2.40 -1.57 -3.58
C TYR A 43 -3.82 -2.00 -3.19
N ILE A 44 -4.27 -3.12 -3.77
CA ILE A 44 -5.36 -3.96 -3.28
C ILE A 44 -5.00 -5.45 -3.46
N PRO A 45 -5.62 -6.40 -2.74
CA PRO A 45 -6.51 -6.21 -1.58
C PRO A 45 -5.76 -5.71 -0.34
N ILE A 46 -6.48 -4.96 0.51
CA ILE A 46 -5.93 -4.44 1.78
C ILE A 46 -5.43 -5.57 2.67
N ALA A 47 -6.18 -6.68 2.77
CA ALA A 47 -5.84 -7.83 3.60
C ALA A 47 -4.49 -8.50 3.28
N ASN A 48 -3.83 -8.13 2.17
CA ASN A 48 -2.51 -8.63 1.81
C ASN A 48 -1.35 -7.76 2.30
N PHE A 49 -1.60 -6.63 2.97
CA PHE A 49 -0.54 -5.65 3.25
C PHE A 49 0.51 -6.19 4.22
N GLY A 50 0.11 -6.96 5.24
CA GLY A 50 1.04 -7.47 6.26
C GLY A 50 2.00 -8.56 5.76
N LYS A 51 1.98 -8.93 4.47
CA LYS A 51 3.00 -9.82 3.88
C LYS A 51 4.34 -9.13 3.62
N TYR A 52 4.36 -7.79 3.66
CA TYR A 52 5.55 -6.98 3.37
C TYR A 52 6.33 -6.59 4.62
N GLY A 53 7.55 -6.12 4.41
CA GLY A 53 8.45 -5.71 5.49
C GLY A 53 8.46 -4.20 5.73
N PRO A 54 9.12 -3.74 6.81
CA PRO A 54 9.18 -2.33 7.20
C PRO A 54 9.98 -1.42 6.24
N GLN A 55 10.63 -2.01 5.23
CA GLN A 55 11.31 -1.27 4.16
C GLN A 55 10.36 -0.91 3.00
N ASP A 56 9.15 -1.48 2.97
CA ASP A 56 8.15 -1.19 1.96
C ASP A 56 7.21 -0.09 2.46
N LEU A 57 6.85 0.82 1.56
CA LEU A 57 5.81 1.82 1.76
C LEU A 57 4.63 1.54 0.84
N ILE A 58 3.43 1.47 1.39
CA ILE A 58 2.21 1.12 0.68
C ILE A 58 1.26 2.32 0.67
N ILE A 59 0.64 2.60 -0.47
CA ILE A 59 -0.54 3.46 -0.56
C ILE A 59 -1.69 2.67 -1.23
N PRO A 60 -2.82 2.44 -0.53
CA PRO A 60 -3.96 1.71 -1.08
C PRO A 60 -4.68 2.49 -2.19
N LYS A 61 -5.42 1.79 -3.04
CA LYS A 61 -6.54 2.44 -3.76
C LYS A 61 -7.61 2.86 -2.75
N GLN A 62 -8.27 3.99 -2.99
CA GLN A 62 -9.39 4.42 -2.16
C GLN A 62 -10.70 3.75 -2.61
N TYR A 63 -11.64 3.62 -1.68
CA TYR A 63 -12.91 2.94 -1.89
C TYR A 63 -14.02 4.01 -1.94
N TRP A 64 -14.63 4.22 -3.10
CA TRP A 64 -15.71 5.20 -3.28
C TRP A 64 -17.07 4.52 -3.33
N ILE A 65 -17.99 4.95 -2.47
CA ILE A 65 -19.37 4.46 -2.40
C ILE A 65 -20.20 5.29 -3.37
N GLU A 66 -20.59 4.72 -4.52
CA GLU A 66 -21.20 5.49 -5.61
C GLU A 66 -22.57 6.09 -5.25
N ASN A 67 -23.39 5.35 -4.49
CA ASN A 67 -24.72 5.80 -4.08
C ASN A 67 -24.70 6.84 -2.96
N GLU A 68 -23.61 6.91 -2.17
CA GLU A 68 -23.49 7.83 -1.03
C GLU A 68 -22.57 9.01 -1.31
N ASN A 69 -21.88 9.01 -2.46
CA ASN A 69 -20.93 10.05 -2.87
C ASN A 69 -19.89 10.39 -1.79
N ARG A 70 -19.29 9.35 -1.19
CA ARG A 70 -18.23 9.50 -0.20
C ARG A 70 -17.22 8.36 -0.28
N TYR A 71 -16.06 8.58 0.32
CA TYR A 71 -15.11 7.50 0.59
C TYR A 71 -15.62 6.59 1.70
N MET A 72 -15.42 5.28 1.53
CA MET A 72 -15.68 4.27 2.53
C MET A 72 -14.58 4.31 3.60
N PRO A 73 -14.93 4.53 4.88
CA PRO A 73 -14.03 4.38 6.01
C PRO A 73 -13.48 2.97 6.12
N PHE A 74 -12.24 2.84 6.60
CA PHE A 74 -11.63 1.54 6.78
C PHE A 74 -12.39 0.68 7.81
N SER A 75 -13.01 1.31 8.81
CA SER A 75 -13.91 0.65 9.75
C SER A 75 -15.14 0.00 9.10
N GLU A 76 -15.67 0.55 7.99
CA GLU A 76 -16.74 -0.09 7.22
C GLU A 76 -16.25 -1.30 6.42
N ILE A 77 -15.01 -1.25 5.92
CA ILE A 77 -14.36 -2.41 5.27
C ILE A 77 -14.19 -3.53 6.29
N VAL A 78 -13.72 -3.20 7.50
CA VAL A 78 -13.56 -4.14 8.62
C VAL A 78 -14.89 -4.77 9.02
N ALA A 79 -15.96 -3.98 9.10
CA ALA A 79 -17.29 -4.45 9.45
C ALA A 79 -18.02 -5.21 8.33
N SER A 80 -17.47 -5.22 7.11
CA SER A 80 -18.13 -5.80 5.95
C SER A 80 -18.26 -7.32 6.04
N LYS A 81 -19.45 -7.83 5.72
CA LYS A 81 -19.73 -9.27 5.64
C LYS A 81 -19.26 -9.91 4.32
N ASN A 82 -18.90 -9.10 3.34
CA ASN A 82 -18.54 -9.57 2.00
C ASN A 82 -17.03 -9.71 1.81
N ALA A 83 -16.24 -9.72 2.89
CA ALA A 83 -14.78 -9.84 2.83
C ALA A 83 -14.12 -8.77 1.94
N LEU A 84 -14.62 -7.52 1.96
CA LEU A 84 -14.15 -6.44 1.08
C LEU A 84 -12.64 -6.15 1.18
N GLY A 85 -12.05 -6.43 2.35
CA GLY A 85 -10.61 -6.35 2.54
C GLY A 85 -9.81 -7.35 1.70
N SER A 86 -10.43 -8.44 1.23
CA SER A 86 -9.79 -9.59 0.58
C SER A 86 -10.22 -9.84 -0.87
N CYS A 87 -11.06 -8.97 -1.44
CA CYS A 87 -11.47 -9.08 -2.84
C CYS A 87 -10.26 -8.96 -3.79
N THR A 88 -10.25 -9.76 -4.85
CA THR A 88 -9.12 -9.84 -5.79
C THR A 88 -9.49 -9.43 -7.21
N SER A 89 -10.77 -9.16 -7.46
CA SER A 89 -11.29 -8.71 -8.76
C SER A 89 -12.05 -7.38 -8.65
N SER A 90 -11.88 -6.52 -9.66
CA SER A 90 -12.64 -5.27 -9.81
C SER A 90 -14.15 -5.50 -9.82
N TYR A 91 -14.61 -6.65 -10.30
CA TYR A 91 -16.02 -7.02 -10.33
C TYR A 91 -16.62 -7.19 -8.93
N GLU A 92 -15.87 -7.69 -7.96
CA GLU A 92 -16.34 -7.89 -6.58
C GLU A 92 -16.66 -6.54 -5.92
N TYR A 93 -15.78 -5.56 -6.12
CA TYR A 93 -15.99 -4.19 -5.64
C TYR A 93 -17.19 -3.52 -6.34
N GLN A 94 -17.30 -3.64 -7.66
CA GLN A 94 -18.43 -3.07 -8.41
C GLN A 94 -19.78 -3.65 -7.95
N ARG A 95 -19.85 -4.98 -7.72
CA ARG A 95 -21.07 -5.63 -7.19
C ARG A 95 -21.43 -5.16 -5.77
N ALA A 96 -20.44 -4.71 -5.00
CA ALA A 96 -20.66 -4.11 -3.69
C ALA A 96 -21.02 -2.62 -3.75
N GLY A 97 -21.20 -2.04 -4.95
CA GLY A 97 -21.49 -0.61 -5.14
C GLY A 97 -20.27 0.28 -4.96
N LEU A 98 -19.07 -0.29 -5.12
CA LEU A 98 -17.81 0.41 -4.90
C LEU A 98 -17.07 0.66 -6.20
N LYS A 99 -16.58 1.89 -6.33
CA LYS A 99 -15.60 2.28 -7.33
C LYS A 99 -14.24 2.43 -6.64
N LEU A 100 -13.24 1.73 -7.15
CA LEU A 100 -11.86 1.91 -6.70
C LEU A 100 -11.28 3.17 -7.33
N VAL A 101 -10.67 4.01 -6.52
CA VAL A 101 -10.02 5.26 -6.93
C VAL A 101 -8.51 5.07 -6.88
N GLU A 102 -7.86 5.38 -8.00
CA GLU A 102 -6.41 5.24 -8.13
C GLU A 102 -5.68 6.36 -7.39
N ASN A 103 -4.43 6.09 -6.99
CA ASN A 103 -3.61 7.11 -6.38
C ASN A 103 -3.28 8.21 -7.39
N THR A 104 -3.28 9.45 -6.92
CA THR A 104 -2.90 10.61 -7.73
C THR A 104 -1.37 10.67 -7.92
N PRO A 105 -0.88 11.36 -8.97
CA PRO A 105 0.55 11.61 -9.12
C PRO A 105 1.20 12.27 -7.90
N ASP A 106 0.48 13.15 -7.22
CA ASP A 106 0.96 13.83 -6.01
C ASP A 106 1.07 12.86 -4.83
N GLU A 107 0.08 11.98 -4.62
CA GLU A 107 0.16 10.93 -3.59
C GLU A 107 1.36 10.01 -3.83
N ILE A 108 1.59 9.61 -5.09
CA ILE A 108 2.75 8.77 -5.48
C ILE A 108 4.06 9.52 -5.25
N THR A 109 4.12 10.81 -5.59
CA THR A 109 5.32 11.64 -5.40
C THR A 109 5.67 11.79 -3.93
N LEU A 110 4.69 12.10 -3.07
CA LEU A 110 4.89 12.24 -1.62
C LEU A 110 5.32 10.92 -0.97
N ALA A 111 4.68 9.81 -1.35
CA ALA A 111 5.07 8.46 -0.92
C ALA A 111 6.51 8.11 -1.32
N THR A 112 6.91 8.49 -2.54
CA THR A 112 8.27 8.29 -3.06
C THR A 112 9.31 9.10 -2.28
N GLN A 113 9.01 10.38 -2.02
CA GLN A 113 9.87 11.27 -1.23
C GLN A 113 10.03 10.77 0.22
N GLU A 114 8.93 10.31 0.83
CA GLU A 114 8.96 9.70 2.17
C GLU A 114 9.88 8.48 2.20
N LEU A 115 9.73 7.54 1.26
CA LEU A 115 10.56 6.34 1.25
C LEU A 115 12.05 6.66 1.05
N LEU A 116 12.38 7.59 0.14
CA LEU A 116 13.75 8.05 -0.06
C LEU A 116 14.33 8.70 1.20
N ALA A 117 13.57 9.56 1.87
CA ALA A 117 14.00 10.19 3.11
C ALA A 117 14.23 9.16 4.23
N ARG A 118 13.36 8.14 4.34
CA ARG A 118 13.52 7.03 5.29
C ARG A 118 14.77 6.22 5.00
N LYS A 119 14.96 5.83 3.73
CA LYS A 119 16.15 5.11 3.27
C LYS A 119 17.44 5.88 3.57
N ASN A 120 17.43 7.20 3.39
CA ASN A 120 18.59 8.06 3.63
C ASN A 120 18.74 8.50 5.09
N GLY A 121 17.89 8.02 6.00
CA GLY A 121 17.95 8.35 7.43
C GLY A 121 17.58 9.80 7.77
N THR A 122 16.97 10.53 6.84
CA THR A 122 16.58 11.94 7.02
C THR A 122 15.13 12.11 7.42
N TRP A 123 14.31 11.07 7.30
CA TRP A 123 12.91 11.10 7.71
C TRP A 123 12.75 11.20 9.22
N GLN A 124 12.02 12.22 9.68
CA GLN A 124 11.69 12.43 11.09
C GLN A 124 10.26 11.97 11.36
N VAL A 125 10.11 10.92 12.17
CA VAL A 125 8.79 10.41 12.54
C VAL A 125 8.17 11.33 13.59
N THR A 126 7.01 11.91 13.27
CA THR A 126 6.23 12.71 14.21
C THR A 126 5.32 11.81 15.06
N VAL A 127 4.91 12.31 16.24
CA VAL A 127 3.94 11.62 17.11
C VAL A 127 2.61 11.39 16.39
N GLU A 128 2.18 12.37 15.60
CA GLU A 128 1.00 12.27 14.74
C GLU A 128 1.14 11.14 13.72
N ALA A 129 2.25 11.08 12.97
CA ALA A 129 2.48 10.03 11.98
C ALA A 129 2.46 8.64 12.61
N LYS A 130 3.09 8.47 13.79
CA LYS A 130 3.03 7.22 14.55
C LYS A 130 1.59 6.87 14.93
N THR A 131 0.83 7.84 15.42
CA THR A 131 -0.58 7.65 15.81
C THR A 131 -1.44 7.21 14.62
N LEU A 132 -1.22 7.78 13.42
CA LEU A 132 -1.93 7.40 12.21
C LEU A 132 -1.60 5.96 11.78
N GLN A 133 -0.33 5.54 11.84
CA GLN A 133 0.07 4.15 11.60
C GLN A 133 -0.61 3.20 12.59
N ASP A 134 -0.55 3.50 13.89
CA ASP A 134 -1.11 2.65 14.93
C ASP A 134 -2.62 2.45 14.75
N LYS A 135 -3.35 3.52 14.41
CA LYS A 135 -4.79 3.46 14.10
C LYS A 135 -5.08 2.61 12.87
N PHE A 136 -4.33 2.82 11.78
CA PHE A 136 -4.49 2.02 10.56
C PHE A 136 -4.29 0.53 10.87
N TRP A 137 -3.19 0.18 11.53
CA TRP A 137 -2.87 -1.22 11.82
C TRP A 137 -3.82 -1.84 12.85
N SER A 138 -4.38 -1.05 13.76
CA SER A 138 -5.44 -1.50 14.67
C SER A 138 -6.71 -1.90 13.91
N LEU A 139 -7.12 -1.15 12.89
CA LEU A 139 -8.24 -1.52 12.02
C LEU A 139 -7.90 -2.73 11.16
N TYR A 140 -6.69 -2.78 10.59
CA TYR A 140 -6.21 -3.92 9.80
C TYR A 140 -6.29 -5.24 10.57
N ASP A 141 -5.85 -5.23 11.83
CA ASP A 141 -5.84 -6.42 12.69
C ASP A 141 -7.25 -6.94 13.04
N GLN A 142 -8.29 -6.16 12.76
CA GLN A 142 -9.71 -6.51 12.95
C GLN A 142 -10.40 -7.01 11.67
N LEU A 143 -9.72 -7.01 10.52
CA LEU A 143 -10.30 -7.46 9.25
C LEU A 143 -10.92 -8.86 9.36
N SER A 144 -12.02 -9.05 8.64
CA SER A 144 -12.69 -10.35 8.50
C SER A 144 -12.96 -10.66 7.02
N PRO A 145 -12.32 -11.68 6.43
CA PRO A 145 -11.31 -12.56 7.02
C PRO A 145 -10.05 -11.82 7.51
N PRO A 146 -9.31 -12.38 8.48
CA PRO A 146 -8.07 -11.79 8.97
C PRO A 146 -7.09 -11.50 7.84
N GLY A 147 -6.50 -10.31 7.85
CA GLY A 147 -5.40 -9.97 6.96
C GLY A 147 -4.16 -10.83 7.22
N ILE A 148 -3.30 -10.93 6.21
CA ILE A 148 -1.99 -11.57 6.34
C ILE A 148 -1.20 -10.81 7.40
N LYS A 149 -0.63 -11.53 8.36
CA LYS A 149 0.27 -10.96 9.38
C LYS A 149 1.71 -11.24 9.02
N SER A 150 2.59 -10.30 9.34
CA SER A 150 4.03 -10.53 9.27
C SER A 150 4.38 -11.70 10.20
N ARG A 151 5.36 -12.51 9.79
CA ARG A 151 5.89 -13.59 10.65
C ARG A 151 6.75 -13.05 11.79
N VAL A 152 7.16 -11.78 11.71
CA VAL A 152 7.98 -11.12 12.72
C VAL A 152 7.14 -9.98 13.29
N ASP A 153 7.00 -9.97 14.62
CA ASP A 153 6.31 -8.91 15.33
C ASP A 153 6.96 -7.55 15.02
N ASP A 154 6.12 -6.51 14.95
CA ASP A 154 6.51 -5.13 14.64
C ASP A 154 7.22 -4.91 13.28
N HIS A 155 7.21 -5.91 12.38
CA HIS A 155 7.73 -5.80 11.02
C HIS A 155 6.60 -5.61 10.01
N LYS A 156 5.76 -4.60 10.23
CA LYS A 156 4.71 -4.19 9.29
C LYS A 156 5.29 -3.19 8.28
N PRO A 157 4.82 -3.16 7.03
CA PRO A 157 5.20 -2.11 6.10
C PRO A 157 4.68 -0.75 6.59
N ILE A 158 5.22 0.32 6.02
CA ILE A 158 4.75 1.67 6.30
C ILE A 158 3.57 1.98 5.37
N ILE A 159 2.50 2.56 5.88
CA ILE A 159 1.50 3.19 5.01
C ILE A 159 1.93 4.63 4.75
N GLY A 160 1.80 5.16 3.53
CA GLY A 160 2.24 6.54 3.23
C GLY A 160 1.71 7.55 4.26
N THR A 161 2.59 8.32 4.89
CA THR A 161 2.24 9.24 5.98
C THR A 161 1.36 10.37 5.47
N GLU A 162 1.76 11.02 4.36
CA GLU A 162 0.94 12.06 3.73
C GLU A 162 -0.38 11.51 3.19
N PHE A 163 -0.37 10.25 2.74
CA PHE A 163 -1.59 9.58 2.32
C PHE A 163 -2.58 9.43 3.50
N LEU A 164 -2.12 8.97 4.68
CA LEU A 164 -2.98 8.86 5.86
C LEU A 164 -3.45 10.23 6.38
N ARG A 165 -2.61 11.27 6.31
CA ARG A 165 -2.98 12.65 6.68
C ARG A 165 -4.08 13.20 5.79
N ALA A 166 -3.94 13.04 4.47
CA ALA A 166 -4.90 13.54 3.51
C ALA A 166 -6.21 12.74 3.51
N ASN A 167 -6.18 11.48 3.96
CA ASN A 167 -7.28 10.54 3.87
C ASN A 167 -7.68 10.00 5.27
N PRO A 168 -8.28 10.82 6.15
CA PRO A 168 -8.55 10.45 7.54
C PRO A 168 -9.51 9.27 7.69
N HIS A 169 -10.33 8.98 6.67
CA HIS A 169 -11.24 7.83 6.64
C HIS A 169 -10.52 6.47 6.76
N TRP A 170 -9.19 6.41 6.55
CA TRP A 170 -8.38 5.21 6.80
C TRP A 170 -8.02 4.98 8.27
N THR A 171 -8.19 5.99 9.13
CA THR A 171 -7.77 5.97 10.53
C THR A 171 -8.87 6.44 11.49
N ALA A 172 -10.08 6.64 10.96
CA ALA A 172 -11.28 7.05 11.69
C ALA A 172 -12.01 5.88 12.32
#